data_AF-T0ZPQ7-F1
#
_entry.id   AF-T0ZPQ7-F1
#
_cell.length_a   1.000
_cell.length_b   1.000
_cell.length_c   1.000
_cell.angle_alpha   90.00
_cell.angle_beta   90.00
_cell.angle_gamma   90.00
#
_symmetry.space_group_name_H-M   'P 1'
#
loop_
_entity.id
_entity.type
_entity.pdbx_description
1 polymer ?
#
loop_
_entity_poly.entity_id
_entity_poly.type
_entity_poly.pdbx_seq_one_letter_code
_entity_poly.pdbx_strand_id
1 'polypeptide(L)'
;SAISITGAYGVRYIRNITDIDDKIIRRAEETGESVAHLTRRMIDRFHEDQAALGVLRPDDEPRATEYVPAMITLIGKLVERGFAYPASNGDVYYRVERFPAYGALSGRRLDELRAGSRVEVGEAKRDPLDFTLWKAAKPGEPAWESPWGPGRPGWHIECSAMATTLLEIPIDI
;
A
#
# COMPACT_ATOMS: atom_id res chain seq x y z
N SER A 1 20.92 7.45 -11.37
CA SER A 1 22.17 6.94 -11.99
C SER A 1 22.16 5.44 -11.78
N ALA A 2 21.91 4.67 -12.85
CA ALA A 2 21.60 3.24 -12.79
C ALA A 2 22.65 2.43 -12.02
N ILE A 3 22.18 1.51 -11.17
CA ILE A 3 23.03 0.59 -10.42
C ILE A 3 23.63 -0.42 -11.42
N SER A 4 24.95 -0.42 -11.58
CA SER A 4 25.65 -1.47 -12.34
C SER A 4 25.96 -2.65 -11.41
N ILE A 5 25.03 -3.59 -11.35
CA ILE A 5 25.30 -4.96 -10.88
C ILE A 5 26.02 -5.68 -12.03
N THR A 6 26.80 -6.72 -11.77
CA THR A 6 27.77 -7.38 -12.68
C THR A 6 27.17 -8.08 -13.93
N GLY A 7 26.22 -7.46 -14.64
CA GLY A 7 25.55 -7.95 -15.83
C GLY A 7 25.42 -6.89 -16.92
N ALA A 8 24.96 -7.32 -18.11
CA ALA A 8 24.86 -6.49 -19.31
C ALA A 8 23.70 -5.49 -19.32
N TYR A 9 22.94 -5.39 -18.23
CA TYR A 9 21.71 -4.59 -18.15
C TYR A 9 21.89 -3.35 -17.27
N GLY A 10 21.37 -2.21 -17.73
CA GLY A 10 21.15 -1.05 -16.88
C GLY A 10 19.92 -1.30 -16.00
N VAL A 11 20.13 -1.42 -14.69
CA VAL A 11 19.03 -1.66 -13.73
C VAL A 11 18.55 -0.34 -13.16
N ARG A 12 17.22 -0.13 -13.15
CA ARG A 12 16.56 0.90 -12.34
C ARG A 12 15.82 0.22 -11.19
N TYR A 13 16.41 0.27 -10.00
CA TYR A 13 15.88 -0.37 -8.80
C TYR A 13 15.03 0.62 -7.99
N ILE A 14 13.74 0.30 -7.82
CA ILE A 14 12.82 1.09 -6.99
C ILE A 14 12.38 0.25 -5.79
N ARG A 15 12.39 0.86 -4.59
CA ARG A 15 11.87 0.25 -3.37
C ARG A 15 11.09 1.27 -2.57
N ASN A 16 9.84 1.02 -2.24
CA ASN A 16 9.08 1.97 -1.43
C ASN A 16 9.42 1.89 0.06
N ILE A 17 9.01 2.93 0.79
CA ILE A 17 8.85 2.95 2.24
C ILE A 17 7.36 3.11 2.55
N THR A 18 6.81 2.18 3.33
CA THR A 18 5.49 2.36 3.96
C THR A 18 5.69 3.16 5.24
N ASP A 19 5.38 4.45 5.19
CA ASP A 19 5.51 5.41 6.30
C ASP A 19 4.16 5.80 6.92
N ILE A 20 3.10 5.05 6.61
CA ILE A 20 1.80 5.15 7.25
C ILE A 20 1.11 3.77 7.29
N ASP A 21 0.83 3.24 8.48
CA ASP A 21 0.16 1.95 8.71
C ASP A 21 -0.43 1.95 10.14
N ASP A 22 -1.44 1.12 10.41
CA ASP A 22 -1.98 0.83 11.74
C ASP A 22 -0.87 0.55 12.79
N LYS A 23 0.17 -0.20 12.43
CA LYS A 23 1.30 -0.51 13.34
C LYS A 23 2.15 0.71 13.65
N ILE A 24 2.35 1.58 12.66
CA ILE A 24 3.12 2.82 12.81
C ILE A 24 2.33 3.80 13.69
N ILE A 25 1.04 3.97 13.42
CA ILE A 25 0.14 4.83 14.21
C ILE A 25 0.13 4.36 15.67
N ARG A 26 -0.12 3.08 15.90
CA ARG A 26 -0.14 2.50 17.26
C ARG A 26 1.18 2.70 17.99
N ARG A 27 2.31 2.45 17.32
CA ARG A 27 3.63 2.66 17.93
C ARG A 27 3.90 4.13 18.23
N ALA A 28 3.48 5.04 17.36
CA ALA A 28 3.60 6.48 17.59
C ALA A 28 2.81 6.90 18.84
N GLU A 29 1.58 6.41 18.99
CA GLU A 29 0.75 6.59 20.19
C GLU A 29 1.42 6.01 21.45
N GLU A 30 1.92 4.77 21.40
CA GLU A 30 2.62 4.09 22.51
C GLU A 30 3.86 4.87 22.98
N THR A 31 4.56 5.53 22.06
CA THR A 31 5.82 6.24 22.34
C THR A 31 5.64 7.74 22.59
N GLY A 32 4.42 8.27 22.42
CA GLY A 32 4.16 9.71 22.51
C GLY A 32 4.88 10.53 21.43
N GLU A 33 5.30 9.89 20.33
CA GLU A 33 5.94 10.54 19.19
C GLU A 33 4.92 10.80 18.06
N SER A 34 5.21 11.73 17.15
CA SER A 34 4.42 11.83 15.92
C SER A 34 4.79 10.72 14.94
N VAL A 35 3.84 10.29 14.09
CA VAL A 35 4.09 9.31 13.03
C VAL A 35 5.25 9.73 12.12
N ALA A 36 5.34 11.02 11.77
CA ALA A 36 6.42 11.57 10.95
C ALA A 36 7.80 11.49 11.64
N HIS A 37 7.87 11.66 12.96
CA HIS A 37 9.12 11.54 13.71
C HIS A 37 9.56 10.08 13.85
N LEU A 38 8.63 9.21 14.24
CA LEU A 38 8.88 7.76 14.37
C LEU A 38 9.40 7.17 13.05
N THR A 39 8.70 7.46 11.94
CA THR A 39 9.06 6.92 10.62
C THR A 39 10.41 7.44 10.15
N ARG A 40 10.68 8.75 10.28
CA ARG A 40 12.00 9.31 9.94
C ARG A 40 13.13 8.60 10.69
N ARG A 41 12.99 8.46 12.01
CA ARG A 41 13.97 7.77 12.85
C ARG A 41 14.16 6.30 12.46
N MET A 42 13.11 5.61 12.04
CA MET A 42 13.20 4.22 11.57
C MET A 42 13.80 4.10 10.17
N ILE A 43 13.52 5.06 9.28
CA ILE A 43 14.11 5.13 7.93
C ILE A 43 15.61 5.35 8.04
N ASP A 44 16.06 6.26 8.90
CA ASP A 44 17.49 6.53 9.12
C ASP A 44 18.21 5.25 9.60
N ARG A 45 17.64 4.55 10.60
CA ARG A 45 18.18 3.26 11.08
C ARG A 45 18.20 2.18 10.02
N PHE A 46 17.13 2.08 9.22
CA PHE A 46 17.07 1.14 8.11
C PHE A 46 18.20 1.39 7.10
N HIS A 47 18.51 2.65 6.81
CA HIS A 47 19.60 3.01 5.91
C HIS A 47 20.99 2.72 6.52
N GLU A 48 21.16 2.95 7.81
CA GLU A 48 22.38 2.57 8.56
C GLU A 48 22.62 1.06 8.50
N ASP A 49 21.59 0.25 8.78
CA ASP A 49 21.67 -1.21 8.74
C ASP A 49 21.99 -1.71 7.32
N GLN A 50 21.38 -1.10 6.29
CA GLN A 50 21.66 -1.44 4.90
C GLN A 50 23.10 -1.14 4.50
N ALA A 51 23.62 0.02 4.90
CA ALA A 51 25.01 0.39 4.64
C ALA A 51 25.97 -0.59 5.33
N ALA A 52 25.67 -0.99 6.58
CA ALA A 52 26.46 -1.96 7.33
C ALA A 52 26.48 -3.35 6.68
N LEU A 53 25.39 -3.74 6.02
CA LEU A 53 25.26 -5.00 5.27
C LEU A 53 25.80 -4.93 3.83
N GLY A 54 26.26 -3.77 3.37
CA GLY A 54 26.71 -3.57 1.99
C GLY A 54 25.58 -3.62 0.94
N VAL A 55 24.34 -3.35 1.34
CA VAL A 55 23.17 -3.33 0.45
C VAL A 55 23.20 -2.04 -0.39
N LEU A 56 23.05 -2.19 -1.71
CA LEU A 56 22.97 -1.05 -2.62
C LEU A 56 21.68 -0.25 -2.37
N ARG A 57 21.81 1.08 -2.38
CA ARG A 57 20.65 2.00 -2.31
C ARG A 57 19.81 1.88 -3.59
N PRO A 58 18.48 1.94 -3.50
CA PRO A 58 17.64 2.01 -4.70
C PRO A 58 17.88 3.31 -5.48
N ASP A 59 17.60 3.29 -6.77
CA ASP A 59 17.58 4.49 -7.63
C ASP A 59 16.47 5.46 -7.19
N ASP A 60 15.31 4.92 -6.76
CA ASP A 60 14.19 5.69 -6.23
C ASP A 60 13.63 5.01 -4.96
N GLU A 61 13.36 5.79 -3.91
CA GLU A 61 12.82 5.29 -2.63
C GLU A 61 11.53 6.03 -2.21
N PRO A 62 10.41 5.86 -2.95
CA PRO A 62 9.18 6.63 -2.72
C PRO A 62 8.52 6.29 -1.38
N ARG A 63 7.95 7.31 -0.72
CA ARG A 63 7.19 7.14 0.53
C ARG A 63 5.69 7.10 0.26
N ALA A 64 4.97 6.23 0.96
CA ALA A 64 3.52 6.10 0.78
C ALA A 64 2.78 7.44 0.99
N THR A 65 3.17 8.22 2.00
CA THR A 65 2.55 9.52 2.29
C THR A 65 2.69 10.56 1.16
N GLU A 66 3.73 10.46 0.32
CA GLU A 66 3.98 11.36 -0.81
C GLU A 66 3.13 11.02 -2.05
N TYR A 67 2.59 9.80 -2.10
CA TYR A 67 1.84 9.28 -3.24
C TYR A 67 0.34 9.12 -2.98
N VAL A 68 -0.17 9.62 -1.86
CA VAL A 68 -1.60 9.59 -1.52
C VAL A 68 -2.49 10.16 -2.65
N PRO A 69 -2.16 11.29 -3.32
CA PRO A 69 -2.96 11.76 -4.45
C PRO A 69 -3.03 10.76 -5.63
N ALA A 70 -1.94 10.05 -5.92
CA ALA A 70 -1.91 9.02 -6.94
C ALA A 70 -2.75 7.80 -6.53
N MET A 71 -2.72 7.42 -5.25
CA MET A 71 -3.56 6.37 -4.69
C MET A 71 -5.05 6.73 -4.79
N ILE A 72 -5.46 7.94 -4.38
CA ILE A 72 -6.85 8.43 -4.52
C ILE A 72 -7.29 8.36 -6.00
N THR A 73 -6.44 8.80 -6.92
CA THR A 73 -6.72 8.75 -8.36
C THR A 73 -6.92 7.32 -8.85
N LEU A 74 -6.06 6.38 -8.44
CA LEU A 74 -6.16 4.98 -8.83
C LEU A 74 -7.41 4.31 -8.25
N ILE A 75 -7.74 4.60 -6.99
CA ILE A 75 -8.97 4.11 -6.36
C ILE A 75 -10.20 4.66 -7.09
N GLY A 76 -10.20 5.94 -7.47
CA GLY A 76 -11.27 6.55 -8.28
C GLY A 76 -11.52 5.76 -9.57
N LYS A 77 -10.45 5.47 -10.33
CA LYS A 77 -10.54 4.66 -11.55
C LYS A 77 -11.07 3.25 -11.29
N LEU A 78 -10.71 2.62 -10.17
CA LEU A 78 -11.21 1.29 -9.80
C LEU A 78 -12.70 1.33 -9.43
N VAL A 79 -13.15 2.37 -8.73
CA VAL A 79 -14.56 2.59 -8.40
C VAL A 79 -15.37 2.81 -9.69
N GLU A 80 -14.92 3.69 -10.58
CA GLU A 80 -15.57 3.97 -11.87
C GLU A 80 -15.73 2.71 -12.73
N ARG A 81 -14.74 1.80 -12.69
CA ARG A 81 -14.75 0.54 -13.45
C ARG A 81 -15.48 -0.60 -12.73
N GLY A 82 -16.00 -0.38 -11.53
CA GLY A 82 -16.71 -1.38 -10.73
C GLY A 82 -15.82 -2.44 -10.07
N PHE A 83 -14.50 -2.22 -10.02
CA PHE A 83 -13.54 -3.07 -9.30
C PHE A 83 -13.35 -2.65 -7.84
N ALA A 84 -13.90 -1.51 -7.43
CA ALA A 84 -13.94 -1.08 -6.04
C ALA A 84 -15.31 -0.50 -5.70
N TYR A 85 -15.61 -0.41 -4.41
CA TYR A 85 -16.84 0.22 -3.94
C TYR A 85 -16.61 0.94 -2.61
N PRO A 86 -17.16 2.16 -2.44
CA PRO A 86 -17.28 2.78 -1.13
C PRO A 86 -18.32 2.02 -0.29
N ALA A 87 -18.04 1.89 0.99
CA ALA A 87 -18.92 1.28 1.97
C ALA A 87 -19.48 2.34 2.95
N SER A 88 -20.54 1.98 3.66
CA SER A 88 -21.24 2.89 4.56
C SER A 88 -20.42 3.34 5.77
N ASN A 89 -19.32 2.64 6.08
CA ASN A 89 -18.38 2.99 7.15
C ASN A 89 -17.31 4.01 6.69
N GLY A 90 -17.35 4.48 5.45
CA GLY A 90 -16.37 5.41 4.87
C GLY A 90 -15.15 4.74 4.25
N ASP A 91 -15.00 3.42 4.40
CA ASP A 91 -13.94 2.68 3.72
C ASP A 91 -14.26 2.51 2.23
N VAL A 92 -13.23 2.28 1.43
CA VAL A 92 -13.34 1.80 0.05
C VAL A 92 -12.66 0.45 -0.05
N TYR A 93 -13.38 -0.55 -0.58
CA TYR A 93 -12.88 -1.91 -0.73
C TYR A 93 -12.69 -2.28 -2.20
N TYR A 94 -11.67 -3.09 -2.48
CA TYR A 94 -11.50 -3.77 -3.76
C TYR A 94 -12.41 -4.98 -3.83
N ARG A 95 -13.12 -5.15 -4.94
CA ARG A 95 -14.03 -6.27 -5.21
C ARG A 95 -13.26 -7.42 -5.84
N VAL A 96 -12.85 -8.39 -5.04
CA VAL A 96 -12.00 -9.52 -5.50
C VAL A 96 -12.70 -10.38 -6.55
N GLU A 97 -13.99 -10.66 -6.37
CA GLU A 97 -14.79 -11.45 -7.32
C GLU A 97 -14.81 -10.90 -8.76
N ARG A 98 -14.55 -9.59 -8.93
CA ARG A 98 -14.59 -8.93 -10.23
C ARG A 98 -13.35 -9.19 -11.07
N PHE A 99 -12.30 -9.75 -10.48
CA PHE A 99 -11.05 -10.06 -11.14
C PHE A 99 -10.87 -11.59 -11.25
N PRO A 100 -11.25 -12.22 -12.37
CA PRO A 100 -11.25 -13.69 -12.50
C PRO A 100 -9.87 -14.34 -12.34
N ALA A 101 -8.79 -13.59 -12.59
CA ALA A 101 -7.41 -14.06 -12.45
C ALA A 101 -6.85 -13.89 -11.01
N TYR A 102 -7.68 -13.48 -10.05
CA TYR A 102 -7.22 -13.33 -8.66
C TYR A 102 -6.74 -14.68 -8.10
N GLY A 103 -5.56 -14.68 -7.48
CA GLY A 103 -4.89 -15.89 -7.00
C GLY A 103 -3.92 -16.53 -7.98
N ALA A 104 -3.84 -16.07 -9.24
CA ALA A 104 -2.91 -16.62 -10.23
C ALA A 104 -1.44 -16.58 -9.77
N LEU A 105 -1.00 -15.49 -9.14
CA LEU A 105 0.37 -15.36 -8.64
C LEU A 105 0.69 -16.34 -7.50
N SER A 106 -0.26 -16.60 -6.61
CA SER A 106 -0.08 -17.51 -5.47
C SER A 106 -0.43 -18.96 -5.77
N GLY A 107 -0.95 -19.23 -6.97
CA GLY A 107 -1.44 -20.56 -7.39
C GLY A 107 -2.70 -21.02 -6.64
N ARG A 108 -3.40 -20.12 -5.93
CA ARG A 108 -4.58 -20.46 -5.10
C ARG A 108 -5.87 -20.12 -5.82
N ARG A 109 -6.88 -20.98 -5.66
CA ARG A 109 -8.24 -20.72 -6.15
C ARG A 109 -9.03 -19.85 -5.16
N LEU A 110 -9.96 -19.02 -5.66
CA LEU A 110 -10.81 -18.19 -4.78
C LEU A 110 -11.56 -19.03 -3.72
N ASP A 111 -12.08 -20.19 -4.10
CA ASP A 111 -12.85 -21.04 -3.18
C ASP A 111 -12.01 -21.52 -1.99
N GLU A 112 -10.73 -21.80 -2.21
CA GLU A 112 -9.78 -22.18 -1.15
C GLU A 112 -9.47 -21.00 -0.23
N LEU A 113 -9.35 -19.80 -0.79
CA LEU A 113 -9.16 -18.57 -0.01
C LEU A 113 -10.39 -18.28 0.85
N ARG A 114 -11.60 -18.47 0.30
CA ARG A 114 -12.87 -18.25 1.01
C ARG A 114 -13.03 -19.17 2.21
N ALA A 115 -12.67 -20.45 2.07
CA ALA A 115 -12.81 -21.44 3.14
C ALA A 115 -12.02 -21.08 4.42
N GLY A 116 -10.95 -20.30 4.30
CA GLY A 116 -10.16 -19.79 5.44
C GLY A 116 -10.52 -18.37 5.88
N SER A 117 -11.35 -17.65 5.12
CA SER A 117 -11.64 -16.24 5.37
C SER A 117 -12.90 -16.05 6.21
N ARG A 118 -12.89 -15.05 7.09
CA ARG A 118 -14.05 -14.58 7.84
C ARG A 118 -14.10 -13.07 7.74
N VAL A 119 -15.32 -12.51 7.70
CA VAL A 119 -15.51 -11.06 7.86
C VAL A 119 -15.36 -10.75 9.34
N GLU A 120 -14.41 -9.87 9.66
CA GLU A 120 -14.19 -9.44 11.03
C GLU A 120 -15.33 -8.53 11.51
N VAL A 121 -15.53 -8.47 12.82
CA VAL A 121 -16.56 -7.62 13.42
C VAL A 121 -16.24 -6.15 13.11
N GLY A 122 -17.18 -5.46 12.46
CA GLY A 122 -17.06 -4.03 12.10
C GLY A 122 -16.64 -3.76 10.66
N GLU A 123 -16.37 -4.78 9.86
CA GLU A 123 -16.14 -4.62 8.42
C GLU A 123 -17.47 -4.51 7.64
N ALA A 124 -17.52 -3.59 6.68
CA ALA A 124 -18.68 -3.38 5.81
C ALA A 124 -18.48 -4.02 4.42
N LYS A 125 -17.62 -5.04 4.34
CA LYS A 125 -17.28 -5.76 3.12
C LYS A 125 -18.47 -6.56 2.60
N ARG A 126 -18.59 -6.64 1.28
CA ARG A 126 -19.57 -7.47 0.57
C ARG A 126 -19.09 -8.92 0.43
N ASP A 127 -17.78 -9.13 0.27
CA ASP A 127 -17.13 -10.44 0.25
C ASP A 127 -16.00 -10.48 1.29
N PRO A 128 -15.83 -11.57 2.07
CA PRO A 128 -14.72 -11.73 3.01
C PRO A 128 -13.32 -11.55 2.40
N LEU A 129 -13.16 -11.79 1.10
CA LEU A 129 -11.90 -11.63 0.37
C LEU A 129 -11.61 -10.19 -0.03
N ASP A 130 -12.63 -9.32 -0.02
CA ASP A 130 -12.44 -7.91 -0.36
C ASP A 130 -11.46 -7.27 0.64
N PHE A 131 -10.61 -6.39 0.14
CA PHE A 131 -9.58 -5.74 0.94
C PHE A 131 -9.66 -4.23 0.81
N THR A 132 -9.25 -3.53 1.87
CA THR A 132 -9.33 -2.09 1.96
C THR A 132 -8.35 -1.42 1.01
N LEU A 133 -8.86 -0.50 0.19
CA LEU A 133 -8.09 0.43 -0.63
C LEU A 133 -7.96 1.80 0.03
N TRP A 134 -9.01 2.23 0.74
CA TRP A 134 -9.06 3.45 1.53
C TRP A 134 -9.72 3.15 2.87
N LYS A 135 -9.10 3.57 3.96
CA LYS A 135 -9.61 3.38 5.31
C LYS A 135 -10.04 4.72 5.89
N ALA A 136 -11.29 4.81 6.35
CA ALA A 136 -11.77 6.01 7.03
C ALA A 136 -10.92 6.27 8.28
N ALA A 137 -10.52 7.53 8.47
CA ALA A 137 -9.70 7.89 9.61
C ALA A 137 -10.54 7.93 10.89
N LYS A 138 -9.97 7.40 11.98
CA LYS A 138 -10.54 7.60 13.33
C LYS A 138 -10.10 8.96 13.88
N PRO A 139 -10.82 9.54 14.85
CA PRO A 139 -10.40 10.77 15.50
C PRO A 139 -8.97 10.66 16.04
N GLY A 140 -8.12 11.61 15.65
CA GLY A 140 -6.71 11.66 16.05
C GLY A 140 -5.74 10.87 15.17
N GLU A 141 -6.21 10.03 14.24
CA GLU A 141 -5.34 9.38 13.26
C GLU A 141 -4.92 10.36 12.15
N PRO A 142 -3.71 10.20 11.55
CA PRO A 142 -3.34 10.90 10.33
C PRO A 142 -4.35 10.63 9.20
N ALA A 143 -4.77 11.68 8.51
CA ALA A 143 -5.79 11.62 7.48
C ALA A 143 -5.49 12.57 6.32
N TRP A 144 -5.97 12.19 5.13
CA TRP A 144 -5.97 12.98 3.92
C TRP A 144 -7.40 13.12 3.41
N GLU A 145 -7.72 14.27 2.81
CA GLU A 145 -9.00 14.50 2.15
C GLU A 145 -9.15 13.61 0.91
N SER A 146 -10.35 13.07 0.71
CA SER A 146 -10.67 12.25 -0.46
C SER A 146 -12.17 12.36 -0.81
N PRO A 147 -12.59 11.92 -2.02
CA PRO A 147 -14.00 11.86 -2.40
C PRO A 147 -14.87 10.99 -1.48
N TRP A 148 -14.26 10.13 -0.65
CA TRP A 148 -14.95 9.22 0.28
C TRP A 148 -14.85 9.69 1.73
N GLY A 149 -14.35 10.91 1.96
CA GLY A 149 -14.10 11.48 3.28
C GLY A 149 -12.65 11.33 3.75
N PRO A 150 -12.31 11.92 4.90
CA PRO A 150 -10.97 11.88 5.46
C PRO A 150 -10.55 10.45 5.80
N GLY A 151 -9.37 10.06 5.35
CA GLY A 151 -8.88 8.69 5.54
C GLY A 151 -7.44 8.52 5.13
N ARG A 152 -7.05 7.28 4.92
CA ARG A 152 -5.68 6.88 4.57
C ARG A 152 -5.67 5.67 3.65
N PRO A 153 -4.61 5.48 2.83
CA PRO A 153 -4.55 4.35 1.91
C PRO A 153 -4.52 3.01 2.66
N GLY A 154 -5.07 1.99 2.01
CA GLY A 154 -4.83 0.60 2.37
C GLY A 154 -3.49 0.10 1.82
N TRP A 155 -2.86 -0.85 2.50
CA TRP A 155 -1.49 -1.28 2.19
C TRP A 155 -1.25 -1.65 0.71
N HIS A 156 -2.13 -2.44 0.09
CA HIS A 156 -1.90 -2.95 -1.26
C HIS A 156 -2.01 -1.89 -2.37
N ILE A 157 -2.73 -0.78 -2.13
CA ILE A 157 -2.87 0.28 -3.14
C ILE A 157 -1.60 1.11 -3.25
N GLU A 158 -0.80 1.17 -2.17
CA GLU A 158 0.43 1.96 -2.09
C GLU A 158 1.41 1.56 -3.20
N CYS A 159 1.81 0.28 -3.21
CA CYS A 159 2.78 -0.23 -4.17
C CYS A 159 2.26 -0.15 -5.60
N SER A 160 0.96 -0.39 -5.81
CA SER A 160 0.34 -0.29 -7.15
C SER A 160 0.41 1.14 -7.69
N ALA A 161 0.06 2.13 -6.88
CA ALA A 161 0.10 3.54 -7.27
C ALA A 161 1.55 4.03 -7.49
N MET A 162 2.47 3.71 -6.58
CA MET A 162 3.88 4.11 -6.70
C MET A 162 4.54 3.47 -7.93
N ALA A 163 4.37 2.15 -8.13
CA ALA A 163 4.96 1.44 -9.26
C ALA A 163 4.44 1.97 -10.60
N THR A 164 3.12 2.15 -10.74
CA THR A 164 2.53 2.68 -11.99
C THR A 164 2.85 4.15 -12.25
N THR A 165 3.31 4.90 -11.24
CA THR A 165 3.76 6.30 -11.41
C THR A 165 5.23 6.37 -11.82
N LEU A 166 6.06 5.44 -11.35
CA LEU A 166 7.51 5.49 -11.49
C LEU A 166 8.07 4.58 -12.59
N LEU A 167 7.38 3.48 -12.90
CA LEU A 167 7.82 2.45 -13.83
C LEU A 167 6.87 2.33 -15.02
N GLU A 168 7.43 1.89 -16.14
CA GLU A 168 6.66 1.44 -17.29
C GLU A 168 6.08 0.04 -17.02
N ILE A 169 4.94 -0.26 -17.65
CA ILE A 169 4.25 -1.54 -17.50
C ILE A 169 4.28 -2.27 -18.85
N PRO A 170 4.64 -3.57 -18.90
CA PRO A 170 4.94 -4.46 -17.78
C PRO A 170 6.28 -4.14 -17.07
N ILE A 171 6.38 -4.54 -15.80
CA ILE A 171 7.56 -4.33 -14.93
C ILE A 171 8.47 -5.56 -14.99
N ASP A 172 9.78 -5.34 -15.16
CA ASP A 172 10.84 -6.35 -15.05
C ASP A 172 11.47 -6.37 -13.64
N ILE A 173 12.05 -7.52 -13.24
CA ILE A 173 12.80 -7.72 -11.98
C ILE A 173 14.06 -8.53 -12.26
#